data_AF-A0A1C5ITA6-F1
#
_entry.id   AF-A0A1C5ITA6-F1
#
_cell.length_a   1.000
_cell.length_b   1.000
_cell.length_c   1.000
_cell.angle_alpha   90.00
_cell.angle_beta   90.00
_cell.angle_gamma   90.00
#
_symmetry.space_group_name_H-M   'P 1'
#
loop_
_entity.id
_entity.type
_entity.pdbx_description
1 polymer ?
#
loop_
_entity_poly.entity_id
_entity_poly.type
_entity_poly.pdbx_seq_one_letter_code
_entity_poly.pdbx_strand_id
1 'polypeptide(L)'
;MAVYRSRHALTGPLTPGRIETIRLPLTSRLRRGYRTEDVDAILHRLAHELAERAHQLHLAHDENRRIKTALRNWQSEMVNVGNSID
;
A
#
# COMPACT_ATOMS: atom_id res chain seq x y z
N MET A 1 11.27 6.65 -9.76
CA MET A 1 9.97 7.08 -9.18
C MET A 1 9.96 8.59 -9.12
N ALA A 2 8.97 9.25 -9.72
CA ALA A 2 8.78 10.68 -9.51
C ALA A 2 8.33 10.89 -8.06
N VAL A 3 9.09 11.65 -7.27
CA VAL A 3 8.70 12.01 -5.91
C VAL A 3 7.57 13.01 -6.03
N TYR A 4 6.37 12.63 -5.60
CA TYR A 4 5.26 13.56 -5.48
C TYR A 4 5.68 14.71 -4.53
N ARG A 5 5.76 15.93 -5.06
CA ARG A 5 6.15 17.13 -4.31
C ARG A 5 5.05 18.16 -4.43
N SER A 6 4.24 18.28 -3.38
CA SER A 6 3.27 19.37 -3.21
C SER A 6 3.68 20.25 -2.04
N ARG A 7 3.52 21.55 -2.20
CA ARG A 7 3.64 22.55 -1.11
C ARG A 7 2.61 22.34 0.01
N HIS A 8 1.55 21.59 -0.27
CA HIS A 8 0.54 21.14 0.71
C HIS A 8 0.46 19.60 0.71
N ALA A 9 1.59 18.92 0.59
CA ALA A 9 1.61 17.47 0.62
C ALA A 9 1.14 16.96 1.99
N LEU A 10 0.30 15.93 1.99
CA LEU A 10 0.02 15.16 3.19
C LEU A 10 1.33 14.51 3.65
N THR A 11 1.76 14.83 4.87
CA THR A 11 3.08 14.45 5.39
C THR A 11 3.10 13.01 5.87
N GLY A 12 3.92 12.13 5.30
CA GLY A 12 3.99 10.72 5.69
C GLY A 12 3.12 9.80 4.85
N PRO A 13 3.03 8.50 5.17
CA PRO A 13 2.39 7.52 4.31
C PRO A 13 0.89 7.80 4.17
N LEU A 14 0.40 7.63 2.95
CA LEU A 14 -1.03 7.64 2.64
C LEU A 14 -1.54 6.22 2.92
N THR A 15 -2.26 6.04 4.02
CA THR A 15 -2.88 4.76 4.39
C THR A 15 -4.40 4.89 4.28
N PRO A 16 -5.16 3.80 4.08
CA PRO A 16 -6.62 3.85 3.99
C PRO A 16 -7.25 4.58 5.17
N GLY A 17 -6.94 4.16 6.41
CA GLY A 17 -7.47 4.80 7.62
C GLY A 17 -7.03 6.26 7.79
N ARG A 18 -5.89 6.65 7.21
CA ARG A 18 -5.49 8.07 7.20
C ARG A 18 -6.35 8.89 6.23
N ILE A 19 -6.71 8.32 5.07
CA ILE A 19 -7.58 9.00 4.09
C ILE A 19 -8.98 9.19 4.69
N GLU A 20 -9.48 8.22 5.43
CA GLU A 20 -10.81 8.30 6.07
C GLU A 20 -10.88 9.35 7.19
N THR A 21 -9.76 9.59 7.87
CA THR A 21 -9.71 10.50 9.03
C THR A 21 -9.20 11.90 8.69
N ILE A 22 -8.86 12.15 7.43
CA ILE A 22 -8.27 13.41 7.03
C ILE A 22 -9.27 14.57 7.14
N ARG A 23 -8.84 15.66 7.77
CA ARG A 23 -9.60 16.92 7.80
C ARG A 23 -9.02 17.89 6.79
N LEU A 24 -9.79 18.21 5.77
CA LEU A 24 -9.42 19.23 4.78
C LEU A 24 -9.93 20.61 5.24
N PRO A 25 -9.10 21.66 5.16
CA PRO A 25 -9.51 23.00 5.56
C PRO A 25 -10.58 23.54 4.61
N LEU A 26 -11.61 24.17 5.19
CA LEU A 26 -12.60 24.91 4.42
C LEU A 26 -11.98 26.18 3.84
N THR A 27 -12.45 26.56 2.65
CA THR A 27 -12.04 27.82 2.02
C THR A 27 -12.57 29.03 2.80
N SER A 28 -11.91 30.19 2.68
CA SER A 28 -12.40 31.42 3.29
C SER A 28 -13.69 31.92 2.62
N ARG A 29 -14.54 32.66 3.35
CA ARG A 29 -15.87 33.13 2.90
C ARG A 29 -15.90 33.83 1.53
N LEU A 30 -14.77 34.36 1.06
CA LEU A 30 -14.66 35.09 -0.21
C LEU A 30 -14.27 34.21 -1.41
N ARG A 31 -13.99 32.92 -1.20
CA ARG A 31 -13.55 32.00 -2.25
C ARG A 31 -14.52 30.82 -2.33
N ARG A 32 -14.79 30.33 -3.54
CA ARG A 32 -15.48 29.05 -3.71
C ARG A 32 -14.55 27.90 -3.35
N GLY A 33 -15.08 26.90 -2.66
CA GLY A 33 -14.40 25.66 -2.30
C GLY A 33 -15.04 24.48 -3.02
N TYR A 34 -14.44 23.31 -2.90
CA TYR A 34 -15.10 22.07 -3.33
C TYR A 34 -16.34 21.79 -2.47
N ARG A 35 -17.31 21.09 -3.05
CA ARG A 35 -18.44 20.54 -2.31
C ARG A 35 -17.93 19.44 -1.40
N THR A 36 -18.20 19.57 -0.11
CA THR A 36 -17.67 18.66 0.92
C THR A 36 -18.15 17.23 0.68
N GLU A 37 -19.41 17.06 0.30
CA GLU A 37 -20.02 15.77 0.01
C GLU A 37 -19.34 15.03 -1.17
N ASP A 38 -18.97 15.77 -2.23
CA ASP A 38 -18.31 15.18 -3.39
C ASP A 38 -16.87 14.77 -3.04
N VAL A 39 -16.18 15.61 -2.24
CA VAL A 39 -14.82 15.31 -1.76
C VAL A 39 -14.83 14.12 -0.81
N ASP A 40 -15.78 14.06 0.11
CA ASP A 40 -15.92 12.95 1.05
C ASP A 40 -16.20 11.63 0.30
N ALA A 41 -17.06 11.64 -0.71
CA ALA A 41 -17.32 10.47 -1.56
C ALA A 41 -16.05 10.00 -2.29
N ILE A 42 -15.26 10.93 -2.83
CA ILE A 42 -13.99 10.62 -3.49
C ILE A 42 -12.98 10.03 -2.48
N LEU A 43 -12.83 10.64 -1.30
CA LEU A 43 -11.90 10.16 -0.27
C LEU A 43 -12.28 8.78 0.23
N HIS A 44 -13.58 8.52 0.44
CA HIS A 44 -14.06 7.21 0.84
C HIS A 44 -13.76 6.14 -0.22
N ARG A 45 -14.04 6.44 -1.50
CA ARG A 45 -13.70 5.54 -2.61
C ARG A 45 -12.20 5.29 -2.71
N LEU A 46 -11.39 6.34 -2.55
CA LEU A 46 -9.94 6.24 -2.60
C LEU A 46 -9.38 5.38 -1.45
N ALA A 47 -9.92 5.55 -0.23
CA ALA A 47 -9.55 4.73 0.91
C ALA A 47 -9.83 3.24 0.65
N HIS A 48 -11.02 2.93 0.13
CA HIS A 48 -11.40 1.57 -0.25
C HIS A 48 -10.44 0.98 -1.30
N GLU A 49 -10.17 1.69 -2.40
CA GLU A 49 -9.27 1.20 -3.44
C GLU A 49 -7.83 1.04 -2.95
N LEU A 50 -7.36 1.92 -2.07
CA LEU A 50 -6.04 1.81 -1.49
C LEU A 50 -5.94 0.60 -0.54
N ALA A 51 -6.99 0.33 0.23
CA ALA A 51 -7.05 -0.85 1.10
C ALA A 51 -6.97 -2.13 0.28
N GLU A 52 -7.72 -2.20 -0.81
CA GLU A 52 -7.69 -3.35 -1.72
C GLU A 52 -6.30 -3.54 -2.33
N ARG A 53 -5.67 -2.48 -2.83
CA ARG A 53 -4.30 -2.57 -3.38
C ARG A 53 -3.27 -2.98 -2.33
N ALA A 54 -3.38 -2.47 -1.11
CA ALA A 54 -2.49 -2.85 -0.01
C ALA A 54 -2.64 -4.34 0.35
N HIS A 55 -3.87 -4.84 0.34
CA HIS A 55 -4.16 -6.25 0.54
C HIS A 55 -3.55 -7.13 -0.57
N GLN A 56 -3.77 -6.78 -1.84
CA GLN A 56 -3.17 -7.52 -2.97
C GLN A 56 -1.64 -7.54 -2.90
N LEU A 57 -1.01 -6.43 -2.52
CA LEU A 57 0.44 -6.37 -2.33
C LEU A 57 0.90 -7.28 -1.19
N HIS A 58 0.15 -7.33 -0.09
CA HIS A 58 0.45 -8.21 1.04
C HIS A 58 0.41 -9.69 0.61
N LEU A 59 -0.66 -10.09 -0.08
CA LEU A 59 -0.80 -11.45 -0.61
C LEU A 59 0.35 -11.82 -1.56
N ALA A 60 0.71 -10.92 -2.47
CA ALA A 60 1.81 -11.14 -3.40
C ALA A 60 3.16 -11.31 -2.67
N HIS A 61 3.41 -10.51 -1.63
CA HIS A 61 4.62 -10.67 -0.81
C HIS A 61 4.63 -11.97 0.00
N ASP A 62 3.48 -12.39 0.52
CA ASP A 62 3.34 -13.63 1.27
C ASP A 62 3.63 -14.85 0.38
N GLU A 63 3.06 -14.86 -0.82
CA GLU A 63 3.32 -15.92 -1.79
C GLU A 63 4.78 -15.93 -2.23
N ASN A 64 5.37 -14.75 -2.47
CA ASN A 64 6.79 -14.66 -2.79
C ASN A 64 7.68 -15.22 -1.68
N ARG A 65 7.33 -14.96 -0.41
CA ARG A 65 8.04 -15.53 0.76
C ARG A 65 7.88 -17.04 0.83
N ARG A 66 6.68 -17.57 0.56
CA ARG A 66 6.40 -19.00 0.53
C ARG A 66 7.24 -19.70 -0.54
N ILE A 67 7.21 -19.20 -1.78
CA ILE A 67 7.98 -19.76 -2.91
C ILE A 67 9.48 -19.76 -2.59
N LYS A 68 10.02 -18.63 -2.09
CA LYS A 68 11.44 -18.54 -1.72
C LYS A 68 11.82 -19.53 -0.64
N THR A 69 10.94 -19.77 0.34
CA THR A 69 11.19 -20.74 1.41
C THR A 69 11.18 -22.16 0.88
N ALA A 70 10.19 -22.52 0.04
CA ALA A 70 10.12 -23.83 -0.58
C ALA A 70 11.35 -24.11 -1.45
N LEU A 71 11.78 -23.13 -2.27
CA LEU A 71 12.97 -23.25 -3.10
C LEU A 71 14.23 -23.47 -2.25
N ARG A 72 14.40 -22.70 -1.18
CA ARG A 72 15.54 -22.85 -0.27
C ARG A 72 15.59 -24.24 0.38
N ASN A 73 14.45 -24.73 0.84
CA ASN A 73 14.35 -26.05 1.46
C ASN A 73 14.72 -27.15 0.46
N TRP A 74 14.16 -27.11 -0.75
CA TRP A 74 14.49 -28.05 -1.81
C TRP A 74 15.98 -28.03 -2.18
N GLN A 75 16.59 -26.84 -2.29
CA GLN A 75 18.03 -26.72 -2.54
C GLN A 75 18.86 -27.35 -1.43
N SER A 76 18.47 -27.16 -0.16
CA SER A 76 19.16 -27.80 0.98
C SER A 76 19.04 -29.33 0.96
N GLU A 77 17.86 -29.86 0.61
CA GLU A 77 17.66 -31.31 0.44
C GLU A 77 18.57 -31.87 -0.67
N MET A 78 18.69 -31.19 -1.81
CA MET A 78 19.53 -31.63 -2.91
C MET A 78 21.03 -31.60 -2.59
N VAL A 79 21.50 -30.59 -1.86
CA VAL A 79 22.90 -30.54 -1.40
C VAL A 79 23.19 -31.68 -0.41
N ASN A 80 22.27 -31.95 0.52
CA ASN A 80 22.43 -33.04 1.48
C ASN A 80 22.44 -34.42 0.81
N VAL A 81 21.62 -34.63 -0.23
CA VAL A 81 21.64 -35.86 -1.03
C VAL A 81 22.97 -36.01 -1.76
N GLY A 82 23.50 -34.93 -2.36
CA GLY A 82 24.81 -34.94 -3.02
C GLY A 82 25.96 -35.30 -2.06
N ASN A 83 25.98 -34.68 -0.87
CA ASN A 83 26.99 -34.96 0.16
C ASN A 83 26.88 -36.35 0.80
N SER A 84 25.79 -37.08 0.56
CA SER A 84 25.57 -38.43 1.13
C SER A 84 25.94 -39.55 0.15
N ILE A 85 26.30 -39.21 -1.09
CA ILE A 85 26.70 -40.14 -2.16
C ILE A 85 28.22 -40.12 -2.39
N ASP A 86 28.92 -39.08 -1.94
CA ASP A 86 30.39 -39.01 -1.82
C ASP A 86 30.90 -39.59 -0.49
#